data_AF-A0A369UH18-F1
#
_entry.id   AF-A0A369UH18-F1
#
_cell.length_a   1.000
_cell.length_b   1.000
_cell.length_c   1.000
_cell.angle_alpha   90.00
_cell.angle_beta   90.00
_cell.angle_gamma   90.00
#
_symmetry.space_group_name_H-M   'P 1'
#
loop_
_entity.id
_entity.type
_entity.pdbx_description
1 polymer ?
#
loop_
_entity_poly.entity_id
_entity_poly.type
_entity_poly.pdbx_seq_one_letter_code
_entity_poly.pdbx_strand_id
1 'polypeptide(L)'
;MSEYSLTQVPRMENSIFDIPPEQPISILREWFDRAVKGQVQEPGVLALATTGTDGRASNRMVHVLDIREHDLIFTSHVKSQKGREIASNGWASGVMYWRETKQQVIVSGVVAPLSNAESDALWAKRPTSTYPMSVASHQSEPLESEPALRAQAEQLARSPTPLVRPEGWVGYGLRPSIVEFWLAAPDRLHSRLRYDATQSGWTNRRLQP
;
A
#
# COMPACT_ATOMS: atom_id res chain seq x y z
N MET A 1 -14.96 17.97 22.51
CA MET A 1 -15.02 16.56 22.06
C MET A 1 -15.76 16.55 20.73
N SER A 2 -15.12 16.17 19.63
CA SER A 2 -15.76 16.21 18.31
C SER A 2 -16.86 15.16 18.25
N GLU A 3 -18.07 15.57 17.87
CA GLU A 3 -19.17 14.65 17.57
C GLU A 3 -18.75 13.80 16.36
N TYR A 4 -18.43 12.52 16.60
CA TYR A 4 -18.31 11.52 15.54
C TYR A 4 -19.71 11.24 14.99
N SER A 5 -20.17 12.10 14.09
CA SER A 5 -21.47 11.93 13.43
C SER A 5 -21.40 10.78 12.42
N LEU A 6 -21.91 9.62 12.81
CA LEU A 6 -22.04 8.43 11.98
C LEU A 6 -23.36 8.40 11.17
N THR A 7 -24.17 9.45 11.22
CA THR A 7 -25.59 9.48 10.79
C THR A 7 -25.87 9.26 9.30
N GLN A 8 -24.87 8.99 8.45
CA GLN A 8 -25.03 8.87 7.00
C GLN A 8 -24.22 7.73 6.37
N VAL A 9 -24.12 6.56 7.00
CA VAL A 9 -23.67 5.35 6.29
C VAL A 9 -24.89 4.53 5.90
N PRO A 10 -25.41 4.64 4.66
CA PRO A 10 -26.54 3.84 4.23
C PRO A 10 -26.17 2.35 4.23
N ARG A 11 -26.98 1.52 4.88
CA ARG A 11 -26.88 0.06 4.79
C ARG A 11 -27.29 -0.34 3.38
N MET A 12 -26.35 -0.80 2.57
CA MET A 12 -26.66 -1.33 1.24
C MET A 12 -27.20 -2.74 1.38
N GLU A 13 -28.45 -2.98 0.98
CA GLU A 13 -28.97 -4.34 0.78
C GLU A 13 -28.17 -5.02 -0.34
N ASN A 14 -27.96 -6.34 -0.24
CA ASN A 14 -27.06 -7.10 -1.14
C ASN A 14 -25.62 -6.61 -1.14
N SER A 15 -25.12 -6.15 0.03
CA SER A 15 -23.72 -5.78 0.16
C SER A 15 -22.81 -7.00 0.13
N ILE A 16 -21.51 -6.76 -0.11
CA ILE A 16 -20.46 -7.79 0.03
C ILE A 16 -20.47 -8.46 1.41
N PHE A 17 -21.03 -7.79 2.42
CA PHE A 17 -21.09 -8.35 3.76
C PHE A 17 -22.17 -9.42 3.87
N ASP A 18 -23.30 -9.25 3.16
CA ASP A 18 -24.46 -10.16 3.14
C ASP A 18 -24.25 -11.34 2.20
N ILE A 19 -23.68 -11.09 1.03
CA ILE A 19 -23.35 -12.13 0.04
C ILE A 19 -21.90 -11.95 -0.38
N PRO A 20 -20.94 -12.50 0.39
CA PRO A 20 -19.52 -12.37 0.10
C PRO A 20 -19.13 -12.98 -1.26
N PRO A 21 -18.56 -12.19 -2.19
CA PRO A 21 -17.95 -12.72 -3.41
C PRO A 21 -16.79 -13.68 -3.08
N GLU A 22 -16.51 -14.65 -3.94
CA GLU A 22 -15.45 -15.64 -3.67
C GLU A 22 -14.03 -15.04 -3.67
N GLN A 23 -13.80 -14.00 -4.49
CA GLN A 23 -12.48 -13.41 -4.70
C GLN A 23 -12.40 -12.03 -4.02
N PRO A 24 -11.53 -11.84 -3.00
CA PRO A 24 -11.44 -10.54 -2.32
C PRO A 24 -10.80 -9.45 -3.18
N ILE A 25 -9.96 -9.84 -4.15
CA ILE A 25 -9.22 -8.85 -4.96
C ILE A 25 -10.15 -8.06 -5.88
N SER A 26 -11.23 -8.69 -6.41
CA SER A 26 -12.22 -7.96 -7.20
C SER A 26 -12.96 -6.92 -6.36
N ILE A 27 -13.31 -7.26 -5.12
CA ILE A 27 -13.93 -6.34 -4.16
C ILE A 27 -13.00 -5.17 -3.85
N LEU A 28 -11.73 -5.45 -3.57
CA LEU A 28 -10.72 -4.43 -3.30
C LEU A 28 -10.58 -3.46 -4.48
N ARG A 29 -10.48 -3.98 -5.72
CA ARG A 29 -10.41 -3.15 -6.93
C ARG A 29 -11.65 -2.28 -7.09
N GLU A 30 -12.83 -2.84 -6.88
CA GLU A 30 -14.08 -2.10 -6.98
C GLU A 30 -14.18 -0.99 -5.92
N TRP A 31 -13.78 -1.27 -4.68
CA TRP A 31 -13.73 -0.30 -3.59
C TRP A 31 -12.73 0.82 -3.88
N PHE A 32 -11.55 0.45 -4.37
CA PHE A 32 -10.52 1.41 -4.78
C PHE A 32 -10.99 2.32 -5.92
N ASP A 33 -11.57 1.74 -6.98
CA ASP A 33 -12.12 2.49 -8.11
C ASP A 33 -13.24 3.44 -7.67
N ARG A 34 -14.09 3.01 -6.73
CA ARG A 34 -15.12 3.87 -6.11
C ARG A 34 -14.50 5.00 -5.30
N ALA A 35 -13.45 4.75 -4.53
CA ALA A 35 -12.75 5.80 -3.78
C ALA A 35 -12.12 6.83 -4.71
N VAL A 36 -11.48 6.38 -5.81
CA VAL A 36 -10.91 7.26 -6.85
C VAL A 36 -12.01 8.11 -7.52
N LYS A 37 -13.11 7.48 -7.98
CA LYS A 37 -14.24 8.19 -8.61
C LYS A 37 -14.94 9.15 -7.65
N GLY A 38 -15.04 8.77 -6.38
CA GLY A 38 -15.59 9.57 -5.30
C GLY A 38 -14.65 10.67 -4.79
N GLN A 39 -13.47 10.84 -5.41
CA GLN A 39 -12.49 11.86 -5.05
C GLN A 39 -12.04 11.80 -3.59
N VAL A 40 -11.99 10.60 -3.02
CA VAL A 40 -11.33 10.37 -1.72
C VAL A 40 -9.90 10.87 -1.81
N GLN A 41 -9.43 11.56 -0.78
CA GLN A 41 -8.06 12.06 -0.75
C GLN A 41 -7.06 10.90 -0.61
N GLU A 42 -6.10 10.83 -1.53
CA GLU A 42 -4.99 9.88 -1.50
C GLU A 42 -5.42 8.39 -1.30
N PRO A 43 -6.35 7.86 -2.13
CA PRO A 43 -6.98 6.57 -1.86
C PRO A 43 -6.01 5.38 -1.93
N GLY A 44 -4.88 5.54 -2.62
CA GLY A 44 -3.80 4.55 -2.73
C GLY A 44 -2.72 4.62 -1.67
N VAL A 45 -2.82 5.53 -0.70
CA VAL A 45 -1.88 5.58 0.41
C VAL A 45 -2.19 4.47 1.40
N LEU A 46 -1.22 3.57 1.57
CA LEU A 46 -1.25 2.41 2.43
C LEU A 46 -0.29 2.63 3.60
N ALA A 47 -0.78 2.51 4.83
CA ALA A 47 0.08 2.42 6.00
C ALA A 47 0.64 1.00 6.09
N LEU A 48 1.87 0.80 5.62
CA LEU A 48 2.52 -0.51 5.52
C LEU A 48 3.35 -0.81 6.78
N ALA A 49 3.02 -1.90 7.46
CA ALA A 49 3.79 -2.53 8.52
C ALA A 49 4.69 -3.64 7.95
N THR A 50 5.95 -3.65 8.38
CA THR A 50 6.90 -4.75 8.15
C THR A 50 7.62 -5.07 9.46
N THR A 51 8.23 -6.24 9.57
CA THR A 51 8.99 -6.67 10.75
C THR A 51 10.30 -7.29 10.31
N GLY A 52 11.37 -7.03 11.06
CA GLY A 52 12.62 -7.78 10.95
C GLY A 52 12.55 -9.12 11.69
N THR A 53 13.69 -9.81 11.79
CA THR A 53 13.81 -11.08 12.52
C THR A 53 13.73 -10.94 14.04
N ASP A 54 13.82 -9.71 14.57
CA ASP A 54 13.69 -9.40 16.00
C ASP A 54 12.21 -9.27 16.45
N GLY A 55 11.27 -9.42 15.53
CA GLY A 55 9.83 -9.32 15.77
C GLY A 55 9.31 -7.90 16.02
N ARG A 56 10.15 -6.87 15.92
CA ARG A 56 9.73 -5.48 16.11
C ARG A 56 9.12 -4.96 14.81
N ALA A 57 7.88 -4.48 14.89
CA ALA A 57 7.19 -3.89 13.75
C ALA A 57 7.62 -2.44 13.52
N SER A 58 7.72 -2.05 12.25
CA SER A 58 7.87 -0.67 11.83
C SER A 58 6.86 -0.31 10.76
N ASN A 59 6.41 0.95 10.75
CA ASN A 59 5.34 1.45 9.89
C ASN A 59 5.76 2.69 9.11
N ARG A 60 5.15 2.88 7.95
CA ARG A 60 5.29 4.08 7.11
C ARG A 60 4.19 4.09 6.04
N MET A 61 3.98 5.25 5.42
CA MET A 61 3.11 5.35 4.25
C MET A 61 3.86 4.90 2.99
N VAL A 62 3.18 4.15 2.13
CA VAL A 62 3.59 3.83 0.76
C VAL A 62 2.40 4.05 -0.18
N HIS A 63 2.66 4.29 -1.46
CA HIS A 63 1.60 4.43 -2.45
C HIS A 63 1.46 3.13 -3.24
N VAL A 64 0.28 2.51 -3.18
CA VAL A 64 -0.13 1.42 -4.08
C VAL A 64 -0.39 2.01 -5.45
N LEU A 65 0.45 1.66 -6.42
CA LEU A 65 0.43 2.17 -7.79
C LEU A 65 -0.53 1.40 -8.69
N ASP A 66 -0.76 0.13 -8.36
CA ASP A 66 -1.56 -0.80 -9.16
C ASP A 66 -2.08 -1.94 -8.26
N ILE A 67 -3.28 -2.43 -8.55
CA ILE A 67 -3.88 -3.60 -7.90
C ILE A 67 -4.10 -4.64 -8.98
N ARG A 68 -3.13 -5.54 -9.12
CA ARG A 68 -3.17 -6.63 -10.09
C ARG A 68 -4.01 -7.79 -9.56
N GLU A 69 -4.17 -8.82 -10.37
CA GLU A 69 -4.94 -10.02 -10.00
C GLU A 69 -4.43 -10.70 -8.73
N HIS A 70 -3.12 -10.69 -8.50
CA HIS A 70 -2.49 -11.40 -7.38
C HIS A 70 -1.72 -10.51 -6.42
N ASP A 71 -1.39 -9.27 -6.79
CA ASP A 71 -0.44 -8.45 -6.06
C ASP A 71 -0.87 -6.97 -6.01
N LEU A 72 -0.67 -6.33 -4.86
CA LEU A 72 -0.68 -4.87 -4.74
C LEU A 72 0.73 -4.37 -5.00
N ILE A 73 0.88 -3.47 -5.97
CA ILE A 73 2.18 -2.99 -6.42
C ILE A 73 2.53 -1.67 -5.76
N PHE A 74 3.70 -1.59 -5.15
CA PHE A 74 4.29 -0.34 -4.67
C PHE A 74 5.79 -0.31 -4.99
N THR A 75 6.47 0.80 -4.71
CA THR A 75 7.91 0.94 -5.00
C THR A 75 8.66 1.46 -3.79
N SER A 76 9.93 1.09 -3.65
CA SER A 76 10.82 1.59 -2.58
C SER A 76 12.28 1.27 -2.90
N HIS A 77 13.18 1.58 -1.97
CA HIS A 77 14.57 1.14 -2.04
C HIS A 77 14.80 -0.16 -1.23
N VAL A 78 15.53 -1.12 -1.79
CA VAL A 78 15.90 -2.39 -1.12
C VAL A 78 16.73 -2.18 0.13
N LYS A 79 17.56 -1.13 0.16
CA LYS A 79 18.38 -0.79 1.33
C LYS A 79 17.64 -0.01 2.40
N SER A 80 16.40 0.43 2.17
CA SER A 80 15.60 1.10 3.21
C SER A 80 15.26 0.15 4.37
N GLN A 81 14.82 0.70 5.51
CA GLN A 81 14.41 -0.15 6.65
C GLN A 81 13.38 -1.21 6.22
N LYS A 82 12.31 -0.82 5.53
CA LYS A 82 11.30 -1.77 5.03
C LYS A 82 11.88 -2.78 4.04
N GLY A 83 12.81 -2.35 3.19
CA GLY A 83 13.44 -3.24 2.20
C GLY A 83 14.27 -4.35 2.86
N ARG A 84 15.01 -4.01 3.92
CA ARG A 84 15.77 -4.99 4.74
C ARG A 84 14.85 -5.93 5.53
N GLU A 85 13.76 -5.40 6.09
CA GLU A 85 12.75 -6.20 6.81
C GLU A 85 12.02 -7.16 5.85
N ILE A 86 11.62 -6.69 4.66
CA ILE A 86 11.03 -7.53 3.61
C ILE A 86 12.00 -8.63 3.17
N ALA A 87 13.27 -8.29 2.91
CA ALA A 87 14.26 -9.27 2.49
C ALA A 87 14.52 -10.38 3.52
N SER A 88 14.32 -10.10 4.80
CA SER A 88 14.59 -11.06 5.89
C SER A 88 13.35 -11.86 6.31
N ASN A 89 12.16 -11.26 6.33
CA ASN A 89 10.94 -11.90 6.82
C ASN A 89 9.87 -12.12 5.74
N GLY A 90 9.87 -11.33 4.67
CA GLY A 90 8.90 -11.41 3.56
C GLY A 90 7.46 -11.02 3.91
N TRP A 91 7.03 -11.06 5.17
CA TRP A 91 5.66 -10.73 5.56
C TRP A 91 5.46 -9.23 5.81
N ALA A 92 4.33 -8.72 5.33
CA ALA A 92 3.86 -7.37 5.60
C ALA A 92 2.35 -7.31 5.81
N SER A 93 1.89 -6.24 6.42
CA SER A 93 0.46 -5.90 6.52
C SER A 93 0.27 -4.43 6.23
N GLY A 94 -0.70 -4.09 5.40
CA GLY A 94 -1.03 -2.73 5.04
C GLY A 94 -2.48 -2.40 5.33
N VAL A 95 -2.75 -1.14 5.70
CA VAL A 95 -4.11 -0.62 5.87
C VAL A 95 -4.33 0.64 5.03
N MET A 96 -5.39 0.64 4.23
CA MET A 96 -5.98 1.82 3.61
C MET A 96 -7.20 2.23 4.43
N TYR A 97 -7.30 3.50 4.78
CA TYR A 97 -8.47 4.04 5.47
C TYR A 97 -8.95 5.31 4.77
N TRP A 98 -10.17 5.27 4.27
CA TRP A 98 -10.82 6.37 3.57
C TRP A 98 -11.83 7.01 4.52
N ARG A 99 -11.52 8.22 4.99
CA ARG A 99 -12.29 8.92 6.03
C ARG A 99 -13.68 9.31 5.54
N GLU A 100 -13.74 9.72 4.28
CA GLU A 100 -14.89 10.26 3.57
C GLU A 100 -15.98 9.20 3.40
N THR A 101 -15.59 7.95 3.12
CA THR A 101 -16.50 6.81 2.98
C THR A 101 -16.59 5.96 4.25
N LYS A 102 -15.75 6.23 5.25
CA LYS A 102 -15.65 5.46 6.50
C LYS A 102 -15.40 3.98 6.23
N GLN A 103 -14.50 3.72 5.29
CA GLN A 103 -14.12 2.39 4.84
C GLN A 103 -12.66 2.13 5.16
N GLN A 104 -12.37 0.89 5.52
CA GLN A 104 -11.02 0.41 5.71
C GLN A 104 -10.83 -0.89 4.93
N VAL A 105 -9.64 -1.04 4.34
CA VAL A 105 -9.18 -2.32 3.79
C VAL A 105 -7.83 -2.66 4.39
N ILE A 106 -7.73 -3.82 5.03
CA ILE A 106 -6.48 -4.41 5.50
C ILE A 106 -6.06 -5.48 4.52
N VAL A 107 -4.79 -5.49 4.13
CA VAL A 107 -4.19 -6.50 3.26
C VAL A 107 -2.90 -6.99 3.89
N SER A 108 -2.81 -8.28 4.22
CA SER A 108 -1.60 -8.89 4.77
C SER A 108 -1.15 -10.05 3.90
N GLY A 109 0.16 -10.24 3.78
CA GLY A 109 0.70 -11.22 2.86
C GLY A 109 2.21 -11.16 2.69
N VAL A 110 2.68 -11.95 1.73
CA VAL A 110 4.10 -12.00 1.36
C VAL A 110 4.41 -10.88 0.39
N VAL A 111 5.54 -10.21 0.60
CA VAL A 111 6.08 -9.16 -0.25
C VAL A 111 7.38 -9.64 -0.87
N ALA A 112 7.49 -9.50 -2.19
CA ALA A 112 8.70 -9.81 -2.93
C ALA A 112 9.04 -8.68 -3.91
N PRO A 113 10.33 -8.46 -4.23
CA PRO A 113 10.70 -7.55 -5.29
C PRO A 113 10.20 -8.08 -6.64
N LEU A 114 9.75 -7.17 -7.50
CA LEU A 114 9.44 -7.46 -8.90
C LEU A 114 10.72 -7.66 -9.70
N SER A 115 10.58 -8.13 -10.95
CA SER A 115 11.71 -8.23 -11.86
C SER A 115 12.35 -6.87 -12.15
N ASN A 116 13.60 -6.87 -12.60
CA ASN A 116 14.29 -5.64 -13.04
C ASN A 116 13.51 -4.93 -14.15
N ALA A 117 13.01 -5.68 -15.14
CA ALA A 117 12.23 -5.12 -16.25
C ALA A 117 10.93 -4.44 -15.78
N GLU A 118 10.21 -5.05 -14.83
CA GLU A 118 9.02 -4.42 -14.24
C GLU A 118 9.39 -3.17 -13.42
N SER A 119 10.49 -3.23 -12.69
CA SER A 119 11.01 -2.08 -11.93
C SER A 119 11.44 -0.93 -12.85
N ASP A 120 12.08 -1.23 -13.98
CA ASP A 120 12.44 -0.24 -15.01
C ASP A 120 11.17 0.42 -15.58
N ALA A 121 10.13 -0.36 -15.87
CA ALA A 121 8.85 0.14 -16.36
C ALA A 121 8.13 1.03 -15.33
N LEU A 122 8.18 0.67 -14.04
CA LEU A 122 7.62 1.49 -12.96
C LEU A 122 8.41 2.80 -12.77
N TRP A 123 9.74 2.75 -12.86
CA TRP A 123 10.60 3.95 -12.81
C TRP A 123 10.24 4.93 -13.93
N ALA A 124 10.17 4.44 -15.17
CA ALA A 124 9.88 5.25 -16.36
C ALA A 124 8.52 5.97 -16.29
N LYS A 125 7.53 5.44 -15.57
CA LYS A 125 6.21 6.05 -15.39
C LYS A 125 6.17 7.17 -14.36
N ARG A 126 7.19 7.31 -13.51
CA ARG A 126 7.22 8.34 -12.47
C ARG A 126 7.43 9.73 -13.08
N PRO A 127 6.93 10.81 -12.44
CA PRO A 127 7.30 12.17 -12.82
C PRO A 127 8.82 12.34 -12.72
N THR A 128 9.44 12.84 -13.79
CA THR A 128 10.89 12.99 -13.91
C THR A 128 11.49 13.89 -12.83
N SER A 129 10.69 14.85 -12.32
CA SER A 129 11.05 15.70 -11.17
C SER A 129 11.38 14.91 -9.90
N THR A 130 10.91 13.67 -9.78
CA THR A 130 11.16 12.80 -8.61
C THR A 130 12.46 12.00 -8.70
N TYR A 131 13.08 11.94 -9.89
CA TYR A 131 14.25 11.09 -10.13
C TYR A 131 15.47 11.58 -9.35
N PRO A 132 15.85 12.87 -9.37
CA PRO A 132 17.13 13.31 -8.82
C PRO A 132 17.27 13.00 -7.33
N MET A 133 16.24 13.27 -6.52
CA MET A 133 16.27 12.96 -5.09
C MET A 133 16.28 11.45 -4.82
N SER A 134 15.60 10.66 -5.65
CA SER A 134 15.60 9.20 -5.50
C SER A 134 16.94 8.58 -5.89
N VAL A 135 17.68 9.20 -6.81
CA VAL A 135 19.04 8.76 -7.17
C VAL A 135 20.06 9.22 -6.12
N ALA A 136 19.95 10.46 -5.62
CA ALA A 136 20.89 11.00 -4.64
C ALA A 136 20.75 10.35 -3.25
N SER A 137 19.53 10.04 -2.83
CA SER A 137 19.25 9.61 -1.46
C SER A 137 19.53 8.13 -1.22
N HIS A 138 20.21 7.85 -0.12
CA HIS A 138 20.26 6.54 0.51
C HIS A 138 19.09 6.40 1.49
N GLN A 139 17.92 5.99 0.98
CA GLN A 139 16.67 5.97 1.76
C GLN A 139 16.84 5.21 3.10
N SER A 140 16.53 5.89 4.21
CA SER A 140 16.62 5.39 5.60
C SER A 140 18.02 5.28 6.22
N GLU A 141 19.06 5.83 5.59
CA GLU A 141 20.34 6.11 6.25
C GLU A 141 20.30 7.45 7.00
N PRO A 142 21.15 7.69 8.01
CA PRO A 142 21.28 8.98 8.66
C PRO A 142 21.56 10.11 7.66
N LEU A 143 20.94 11.28 7.87
CA LEU A 143 21.16 12.46 7.05
C LEU A 143 22.25 13.33 7.69
N GLU A 144 23.49 13.20 7.23
CA GLU A 144 24.63 13.97 7.75
C GLU A 144 24.58 15.45 7.37
N SER A 145 24.06 15.78 6.18
CA SER A 145 23.95 17.16 5.70
C SER A 145 22.82 17.33 4.70
N GLU A 146 21.74 17.99 5.12
CA GLU A 146 20.63 18.34 4.22
C GLU A 146 21.07 19.22 3.03
N PRO A 147 21.88 20.28 3.22
CA PRO A 147 22.34 21.09 2.09
C PRO A 147 23.15 20.30 1.05
N ALA A 148 23.99 19.37 1.50
CA ALA A 148 24.79 18.54 0.60
C ALA A 148 23.91 17.61 -0.25
N LEU A 149 22.92 16.94 0.37
CA LEU A 149 21.98 16.08 -0.36
C LEU A 149 21.15 16.89 -1.37
N ARG A 150 20.70 18.09 -1.01
CA ARG A 150 19.98 18.99 -1.92
C ARG A 150 20.85 19.40 -3.10
N ALA A 151 22.09 19.83 -2.86
CA ALA A 151 23.03 20.21 -3.92
C ALA A 151 23.29 19.04 -4.89
N GLN A 152 23.46 17.82 -4.37
CA GLN A 152 23.61 16.62 -5.20
C GLN A 152 22.37 16.36 -6.06
N ALA A 153 21.17 16.45 -5.48
CA ALA A 153 19.92 16.29 -6.23
C ALA A 153 19.74 17.39 -7.29
N GLU A 154 20.11 18.64 -7.00
CA GLU A 154 20.08 19.73 -7.98
C GLU A 154 21.07 19.52 -9.14
N GLN A 155 22.27 19.02 -8.85
CA GLN A 155 23.24 18.67 -9.87
C GLN A 155 22.69 17.57 -10.80
N LEU A 156 22.08 16.53 -10.23
CA LEU A 156 21.43 15.46 -10.99
C LEU A 156 20.23 15.96 -11.81
N ALA A 157 19.47 16.94 -11.30
CA ALA A 157 18.34 17.54 -12.01
C ALA A 157 18.78 18.33 -13.26
N ARG A 158 20.02 18.82 -13.30
CA ARG A 158 20.62 19.51 -14.45
C ARG A 158 21.30 18.55 -15.45
N SER A 159 21.23 17.23 -15.22
CA SER A 159 21.80 16.24 -16.11
C SER A 159 21.23 16.36 -17.53
N PRO A 160 22.07 16.37 -18.59
CA PRO A 160 21.61 16.45 -19.97
C PRO A 160 20.98 15.12 -20.46
N THR A 161 21.19 14.03 -19.72
CA THR A 161 20.64 12.71 -20.01
C THR A 161 19.62 12.29 -18.95
N PRO A 162 18.54 11.56 -19.34
CA PRO A 162 17.59 11.02 -18.38
C PRO A 162 18.28 10.17 -17.31
N LEU A 163 17.92 10.39 -16.04
CA LEU A 163 18.43 9.56 -14.95
C LEU A 163 17.81 8.16 -15.04
N VAL A 164 18.69 7.16 -15.17
CA VAL A 164 18.28 5.75 -15.15
C VAL A 164 17.88 5.34 -13.73
N ARG A 165 17.11 4.26 -13.63
CA ARG A 165 16.72 3.68 -12.34
C ARG A 165 17.99 3.29 -11.56
N PRO A 166 18.17 3.76 -10.32
CA PRO A 166 19.27 3.30 -9.48
C PRO A 166 19.01 1.85 -9.07
N GLU A 167 20.06 1.02 -9.03
CA GLU A 167 19.97 -0.43 -8.79
C GLU A 167 19.12 -0.80 -7.57
N GLY A 168 19.26 -0.02 -6.49
CA GLY A 168 18.53 -0.26 -5.25
C GLY A 168 17.05 0.13 -5.26
N TRP A 169 16.54 0.81 -6.29
CA TRP A 169 15.12 1.17 -6.41
C TRP A 169 14.37 0.07 -7.15
N VAL A 170 13.32 -0.47 -6.54
CA VAL A 170 12.56 -1.62 -7.06
C VAL A 170 11.06 -1.45 -6.90
N GLY A 171 10.30 -2.13 -7.75
CA GLY A 171 8.91 -2.46 -7.47
C GLY A 171 8.82 -3.63 -6.49
N TYR A 172 7.79 -3.63 -5.65
CA TYR A 172 7.40 -4.73 -4.78
C TYR A 172 5.97 -5.16 -5.12
N GLY A 173 5.72 -6.47 -5.10
CA GLY A 173 4.39 -7.05 -5.11
C GLY A 173 4.04 -7.58 -3.72
N LEU A 174 2.99 -7.05 -3.11
CA LEU A 174 2.36 -7.62 -1.91
C LEU A 174 1.28 -8.60 -2.37
N ARG A 175 1.55 -9.90 -2.22
CA ARG A 175 0.61 -10.98 -2.50
C ARG A 175 -0.31 -11.23 -1.31
N PRO A 176 -1.62 -10.92 -1.39
CA PRO A 176 -2.51 -11.07 -0.25
C PRO A 176 -2.65 -12.53 0.18
N SER A 177 -2.52 -12.78 1.48
CA SER A 177 -2.93 -14.01 2.15
C SER A 177 -4.13 -13.78 3.08
N ILE A 178 -4.31 -12.53 3.52
CA ILE A 178 -5.44 -12.07 4.33
C ILE A 178 -5.93 -10.75 3.73
N VAL A 179 -7.24 -10.61 3.58
CA VAL A 179 -7.87 -9.33 3.23
C VAL A 179 -9.04 -9.09 4.18
N GLU A 180 -9.14 -7.93 4.79
CA GLU A 180 -10.29 -7.55 5.61
C GLU A 180 -10.91 -6.26 5.09
N PHE A 181 -12.22 -6.31 4.84
CA PHE A 181 -13.04 -5.15 4.54
C PHE A 181 -13.78 -4.71 5.79
N TRP A 182 -13.72 -3.43 6.09
CA TRP A 182 -14.41 -2.84 7.23
C TRP A 182 -15.21 -1.62 6.77
N LEU A 183 -16.44 -1.49 7.27
CA LEU A 183 -17.33 -0.36 7.02
C LEU A 183 -17.97 0.08 8.34
N ALA A 184 -17.88 1.38 8.63
CA ALA A 184 -18.49 1.96 9.82
C ALA A 184 -20.02 1.79 9.81
N ALA A 185 -20.61 1.68 11.00
CA ALA A 185 -22.04 1.60 11.21
C ALA A 185 -22.46 2.54 12.35
N PRO A 186 -23.60 3.24 12.27
CA PRO A 186 -24.01 4.23 13.27
C PRO A 186 -24.27 3.64 14.66
N ASP A 187 -24.76 2.40 14.71
CA ASP A 187 -25.03 1.64 15.93
C ASP A 187 -23.79 0.94 16.51
N ARG A 188 -22.60 1.22 15.95
CA ARG A 188 -21.30 0.60 16.27
C ARG A 188 -21.18 -0.89 15.94
N LEU A 189 -22.19 -1.49 15.32
CA LEU A 189 -22.09 -2.84 14.78
C LEU A 189 -21.40 -2.80 13.40
N HIS A 190 -20.12 -2.46 13.39
CA HIS A 190 -19.33 -2.31 12.17
C HIS A 190 -19.33 -3.59 11.34
N SER A 191 -19.51 -3.43 10.04
CA SER A 191 -19.47 -4.56 9.10
C SER A 191 -18.01 -4.93 8.85
N ARG A 192 -17.62 -6.15 9.24
CA ARG A 192 -16.27 -6.69 9.03
C ARG A 192 -16.36 -7.98 8.25
N LEU A 193 -15.67 -8.05 7.12
CA LEU A 193 -15.58 -9.24 6.27
C LEU A 193 -14.12 -9.59 6.04
N ARG A 194 -13.69 -10.71 6.61
CA ARG A 194 -12.33 -11.21 6.50
C ARG A 194 -12.27 -12.36 5.50
N TYR A 195 -11.27 -12.32 4.65
CA TYR A 195 -10.86 -13.39 3.75
C TYR A 195 -9.50 -13.93 4.17
N ASP A 196 -9.36 -15.25 4.13
CA ASP A 196 -8.11 -15.98 4.37
C ASP A 196 -7.83 -16.89 3.17
N ALA A 197 -6.63 -16.77 2.59
CA ALA A 197 -6.21 -17.56 1.45
C ALA A 197 -6.03 -19.02 1.87
N THR A 198 -6.38 -19.92 0.95
CA THR A 198 -6.26 -21.37 1.09
C THR A 198 -5.53 -21.93 -0.14
N GLN A 199 -5.27 -23.24 -0.15
CA GLN A 199 -4.64 -23.89 -1.32
C GLN A 199 -5.51 -23.81 -2.58
N SER A 200 -6.83 -23.71 -2.45
CA SER A 200 -7.79 -23.78 -3.57
C SER A 200 -8.57 -22.48 -3.80
N GLY A 201 -8.18 -21.36 -3.19
CA GLY A 201 -8.89 -20.09 -3.29
C GLY A 201 -8.98 -19.38 -1.94
N TRP A 202 -10.15 -18.89 -1.57
CA TRP A 202 -10.36 -18.10 -0.36
C TRP A 202 -11.50 -18.64 0.48
N THR A 203 -11.37 -18.52 1.79
CA THR A 203 -12.49 -18.64 2.73
C THR A 203 -12.82 -17.27 3.29
N ASN A 204 -14.08 -17.05 3.68
CA ASN A 204 -14.50 -15.78 4.26
C ASN A 204 -15.36 -15.97 5.52
N ARG A 205 -15.36 -14.94 6.36
CA ARG A 205 -16.14 -14.88 7.61
C ARG A 205 -16.40 -13.45 8.02
N ARG A 206 -17.52 -13.23 8.69
CA ARG A 206 -17.79 -11.98 9.40
C ARG A 206 -17.05 -11.96 10.74
N LEU A 207 -16.58 -10.80 11.16
CA LEU A 207 -15.99 -10.59 12.48
C LEU A 207 -16.90 -9.69 13.32
N GLN A 208 -16.87 -9.87 14.65
CA GLN A 208 -17.50 -8.93 15.58
C GLN A 208 -16.73 -7.58 15.54
N PRO A 209 -17.43 -6.45 15.72
CA PRO A 209 -16.83 -5.11 15.68
C PRO A 209 -15.86 -4.87 16.85
#